data_AF-A0A958IS55-F1
#
_entry.id   AF-A0A958IS55-F1
#
_cell.length_a   1.000
_cell.length_b   1.000
_cell.length_c   1.000
_cell.angle_alpha   90.00
_cell.angle_beta   90.00
_cell.angle_gamma   90.00
#
_symmetry.space_group_name_H-M   'P 1'
#
loop_
_entity.id
_entity.type
_entity.pdbx_description
1 polymer ?
#
loop_
_entity_poly.entity_id
_entity_poly.type
_entity_poly.pdbx_seq_one_letter_code
_entity_poly.pdbx_strand_id
1 'polypeptide(L)' 'MAKVLINFANGFFAKSQQLNTRTALAVGGFDKAISYTPKDIDRVFYRDNRRILSRVKGAGYWLWKPYFICKTLKTLR' A
#
# COMPACT_ATOMS: atom_id res chain seq x y z
N MET A 1 -20.78 -5.66 4.06
CA MET A 1 -19.36 -5.60 4.46
C MET A 1 -18.66 -4.63 3.52
N ALA A 2 -17.91 -3.65 4.03
CA ALA A 2 -17.29 -2.63 3.20
C ALA A 2 -16.16 -3.22 2.34
N LYS A 3 -16.18 -2.95 1.03
CA LYS A 3 -15.15 -3.31 0.06
C LYS A 3 -14.06 -2.26 0.07
N VAL A 4 -12.90 -2.60 0.62
CA VAL A 4 -11.75 -1.69 0.71
C VAL A 4 -10.65 -2.14 -0.25
N LEU A 5 -10.29 -1.27 -1.18
CA LEU A 5 -9.10 -1.42 -2.02
C LEU A 5 -7.91 -0.76 -1.32
N ILE A 6 -6.76 -1.41 -1.35
CA ILE A 6 -5.48 -0.79 -1.00
C ILE A 6 -4.51 -0.92 -2.16
N ASN A 7 -3.69 0.10 -2.37
CA ASN A 7 -2.59 0.06 -3.32
C ASN A 7 -1.34 0.70 -2.72
N PHE A 8 -0.20 0.42 -3.34
CA PHE A 8 1.09 0.94 -2.90
C PHE A 8 1.87 1.44 -4.11
N ALA A 9 2.52 2.59 -3.96
CA ALA A 9 3.49 3.07 -4.93
C ALA A 9 4.63 3.83 -4.26
N ASN A 10 5.83 3.70 -4.85
CA ASN A 10 6.91 4.65 -4.67
C ASN A 10 6.77 5.80 -5.68
N GLY A 11 7.69 6.77 -5.65
CA GLY A 11 7.60 7.97 -6.50
C GLY A 11 7.44 7.69 -8.00
N PHE A 12 8.01 6.60 -8.51
CA PHE A 12 7.94 6.23 -9.93
C PHE A 12 6.52 5.87 -10.40
N PHE A 13 5.67 5.35 -9.50
CA PHE A 13 4.33 4.85 -9.85
C PHE A 13 3.20 5.69 -9.27
N ALA A 14 3.49 6.91 -8.79
CA ALA A 14 2.51 7.78 -8.13
C ALA A 14 1.30 8.09 -9.04
N LYS A 15 1.52 8.36 -10.34
CA LYS A 15 0.43 8.62 -11.30
C LYS A 15 -0.47 7.39 -11.49
N SER A 16 0.12 6.21 -11.67
CA SER A 16 -0.62 4.95 -11.80
C SER A 16 -1.41 4.61 -10.54
N GLN A 17 -0.84 4.89 -9.37
CA GLN A 17 -1.52 4.73 -8.08
C GLN A 17 -2.74 5.64 -7.97
N GLN A 18 -2.58 6.93 -8.30
CA GLN A 18 -3.67 7.89 -8.27
C GLN A 18 -4.80 7.49 -9.23
N LEU A 19 -4.46 7.03 -10.44
CA LEU A 19 -5.45 6.51 -11.38
C LEU A 19 -6.18 5.29 -10.80
N ASN A 20 -5.45 4.32 -10.25
CA ASN A 20 -6.05 3.12 -9.64
C ASN A 20 -7.00 3.47 -8.48
N THR A 21 -6.64 4.42 -7.62
CA THR A 21 -7.51 4.91 -6.54
C THR A 21 -8.76 5.57 -7.08
N ARG A 22 -8.62 6.45 -8.09
CA ARG A 22 -9.76 7.14 -8.72
C ARG A 22 -10.71 6.14 -9.37
N THR A 23 -10.20 5.20 -10.15
CA THR A 23 -11.04 4.22 -10.86
C THR A 23 -11.65 3.19 -9.90
N ALA A 24 -10.98 2.82 -8.81
CA ALA A 24 -11.54 1.94 -7.78
C ALA A 24 -12.85 2.50 -7.20
N LEU A 25 -12.89 3.81 -6.95
CA LEU A 25 -14.05 4.51 -6.40
C LEU A 25 -15.10 4.82 -7.48
N ALA A 26 -14.67 5.24 -8.67
CA ALA A 26 -15.59 5.69 -9.71
C ALA A 26 -16.32 4.54 -10.42
N VAL A 27 -15.61 3.45 -10.71
CA VAL A 27 -16.12 2.35 -11.55
C VAL A 27 -15.78 0.96 -11.01
N GLY A 28 -14.84 0.84 -10.07
CA GLY A 28 -14.40 -0.43 -9.50
C GLY A 28 -15.33 -0.98 -8.40
N GLY A 29 -16.33 -0.21 -7.98
CA GLY A 29 -17.31 -0.63 -6.99
C GLY A 29 -16.73 -0.84 -5.59
N PHE A 30 -15.64 -0.17 -5.23
CA PHE A 30 -15.11 -0.16 -3.86
C PHE A 30 -15.71 0.97 -3.04
N ASP A 31 -16.01 0.71 -1.77
CA ASP A 31 -16.54 1.71 -0.84
C ASP A 31 -15.43 2.64 -0.34
N LYS A 32 -14.18 2.16 -0.32
CA LYS A 32 -13.00 2.91 0.10
C LYS A 32 -11.76 2.47 -0.66
N ALA A 33 -10.87 3.42 -0.93
CA ALA A 33 -9.55 3.16 -1.50
C ALA A 33 -8.46 3.85 -0.65
N ILE A 34 -7.39 3.12 -0.33
CA ILE A 34 -6.25 3.63 0.47
C ILE A 34 -4.97 3.54 -0.37
N SER A 35 -4.27 4.67 -0.51
CA SER A 35 -2.99 4.74 -1.21
C SER A 35 -1.83 4.84 -0.24
N TYR A 36 -1.09 3.74 -0.10
CA TYR A 36 0.12 3.68 0.70
C TYR A 36 1.37 4.03 -0.11
N THR A 37 2.35 4.56 0.59
CA THR A 37 3.68 4.90 0.08
C THR A 37 4.73 4.33 1.02
N PRO A 38 6.03 4.33 0.64
CA PRO A 38 7.10 3.96 1.56
C PRO A 38 7.10 4.77 2.87
N LYS A 39 6.56 5.99 2.87
CA LYS A 39 6.48 6.86 4.06
C LYS A 39 5.45 6.38 5.08
N ASP A 40 4.51 5.53 4.67
CA ASP A 40 3.45 4.99 5.52
C ASP A 40 3.85 3.71 6.27
N ILE A 41 5.07 3.21 5.99
CA ILE A 41 5.68 2.12 6.74
C ILE A 41 6.14 2.67 8.08
N ASP A 42 5.73 2.01 9.16
CA ASP A 42 6.16 2.35 10.51
C ASP A 42 7.70 2.36 10.62
N ARG A 43 8.25 3.33 11.35
CA ARG A 43 9.70 3.55 11.45
C ARG A 43 10.43 2.37 12.08
N VAL A 44 9.84 1.74 13.09
CA VAL A 44 10.44 0.58 13.76
C VAL A 44 10.46 -0.60 12.81
N PHE A 45 9.31 -0.88 12.16
CA PHE A 45 9.23 -1.94 11.15
C PHE A 45 10.22 -1.73 10.00
N TYR A 46 10.34 -0.49 9.51
CA TYR A 46 11.27 -0.15 8.44
C TYR A 46 12.72 -0.40 8.85
N ARG A 47 13.12 0.07 10.04
CA ARG A 47 14.48 -0.11 10.56
C ARG A 47 14.83 -1.59 10.68
N ASP A 48 13.94 -2.36 11.30
CA ASP A 48 14.19 -3.77 11.60
C ASP A 48 14.23 -4.62 10.31
N ASN A 49 13.55 -4.19 9.25
CA ASN A 49 13.51 -4.87 7.95
C ASN A 49 14.29 -4.12 6.84
N ARG A 50 15.17 -3.19 7.21
CA ARG A 50 15.83 -2.27 6.26
C ARG A 50 16.55 -3.01 5.13
N ARG A 51 17.19 -4.15 5.43
CA ARG A 51 17.93 -4.98 4.45
C ARG A 51 17.05 -5.45 3.29
N ILE A 52 15.76 -5.66 3.54
CA ILE A 52 14.76 -6.03 2.53
C ILE A 52 14.17 -4.76 1.92
N LEU A 53 13.65 -3.84 2.74
CA LEU A 53 12.89 -2.67 2.28
C LEU A 53 13.73 -1.65 1.48
N SER A 54 15.06 -1.67 1.58
CA SER A 54 15.95 -0.81 0.78
C SER A 54 16.24 -1.37 -0.62
N ARG A 55 15.73 -2.55 -0.98
CA ARG A 55 16.00 -3.18 -2.28
C ARG A 55 15.07 -2.62 -3.35
N VAL A 56 15.61 -2.29 -4.53
CA VAL A 56 14.85 -1.70 -5.64
C VAL A 56 13.77 -2.65 -6.17
N LYS A 57 14.12 -3.94 -6.34
CA LYS A 57 13.19 -4.94 -6.88
C LYS A 57 11.96 -5.07 -5.97
N GLY A 58 10.78 -4.88 -6.56
CA GLY A 58 9.51 -4.96 -5.84
C GLY A 58 9.34 -3.92 -4.74
N ALA A 59 10.13 -2.83 -4.74
CA ALA A 59 10.19 -1.84 -3.67
C ALA A 59 10.40 -2.47 -2.27
N GLY A 60 11.36 -3.39 -2.21
CA GLY A 60 11.69 -4.14 -1.01
C GLY A 60 11.17 -5.58 -1.03
N TYR A 61 11.37 -6.27 -2.16
CA TYR A 61 10.92 -7.65 -2.40
C TYR A 61 9.46 -7.90 -1.96
N TRP A 62 8.60 -6.90 -2.18
CA TRP A 62 7.18 -6.95 -1.83
C TRP A 62 6.85 -7.11 -0.34
N LEU A 63 7.80 -6.94 0.59
CA LEU A 63 7.53 -7.04 2.04
C LEU A 63 6.46 -6.03 2.52
N TRP A 64 6.34 -4.89 1.84
CA TRP A 64 5.28 -3.92 2.08
C TRP A 64 3.87 -4.52 1.91
N LYS A 65 3.69 -5.52 1.04
CA LYS A 65 2.38 -6.09 0.68
C LYS A 65 1.73 -6.79 1.88
N PRO A 66 2.33 -7.82 2.51
CA PRO A 66 1.74 -8.42 3.71
C PRO A 66 1.63 -7.42 4.87
N TYR A 67 2.56 -6.47 5.00
CA TYR A 67 2.50 -5.42 6.02
C TYR A 67 1.23 -4.55 5.90
N PHE A 68 0.99 -3.96 4.73
CA PHE A 68 -0.16 -3.07 4.53
C PHE A 68 -1.50 -3.82 4.48
N ILE A 69 -1.53 -5.07 4.00
CA ILE A 69 -2.72 -5.93 4.08
C ILE A 69 -3.08 -6.14 5.55
N CYS A 70 -2.14 -6.61 6.37
CA CYS A 70 -2.36 -6.84 7.80
C CYS A 70 -2.77 -5.56 8.54
N LYS A 71 -2.07 -4.45 8.28
CA LYS A 71 -2.39 -3.13 8.84
C LYS A 71 -3.82 -2.71 8.51
N THR A 72 -4.25 -2.88 7.26
CA THR A 72 -5.60 -2.52 6.82
C THR A 72 -6.66 -3.42 7.47
N LEU A 73 -6.47 -4.74 7.43
CA LEU A 73 -7.40 -5.69 8.03
C LEU A 73 -7.67 -5.39 9.51
N LYS A 74 -6.65 -4.99 10.28
CA LYS A 74 -6.80 -4.59 11.69
C LYS A 74 -7.68 -3.35 11.89
N THR A 75 -7.89 -2.53 10.86
CA THR A 75 -8.77 -1.35 10.91
C THR A 75 -10.22 -1.66 10.52
N LEU A 76 -10.49 -2.81 9.90
CA LEU A 76 -11.80 -3.20 9.37
C LEU A 76 -12.63 -4.02 10.36
N ARG A 77 -12.53 -3.71 11.66
CA ARG A 77 -13.29 -4.39 12.72
C ARG A 77 -14.79 -4.38 12.45
#